data_AF-A0A1T1JF49-F1
#
_entry.id   AF-A0A1T1JF49-F1
#
_cell.length_a   1.000
_cell.length_b   1.000
_cell.length_c   1.000
_cell.angle_alpha   90.00
_cell.angle_beta   90.00
_cell.angle_gamma   90.00
#
_symmetry.space_group_name_H-M   'P 1'
#
loop_
_entity.id
_entity.type
_entity.pdbx_description
1 polymer ?
#
loop_
_entity_poly.entity_id
_entity_poly.type
_entity_poly.pdbx_seq_one_letter_code
_entity_poly.pdbx_strand_id
1 'polypeptide(L)'
;MKIQTQYGEVHVLTNCPLLDSTERLEFKTEVHESFDGSEDRYIQRDAPRQVLSFNYVNMQKAMGDIFHMLYANLRKQWGVPLPQFRQLIPDMVDSDFIIMDTTAHQADLRVGFILLESSEGAQTAEIVSIGRYIITQEEIRDPETDEIIQELITEYQDGFRLAQNVTVSNASIKPMRICIIDGDASINTGGFWSNSSVVFRVLAEDSPEHSGDVPEQYQGEDIYFKPLLLDGDSLEMTLTQHQNIVDADVGGFQQFTHWKKPRYLKPFKSVLKGWDQYSEYRRFLFRRMGRYQAFWMPLYEKHLNILNTANITTSLSTNTKYLLDADRKHIAVKRKNGMWTAHEITAKTGGSLTVSPAINAHRNDIQTICYLGLHRLDADQIEFQFLGAQITQVTVPIVELSS
;
A
#
# COMPACT_ATOMS: atom_id res chain seq x y z
N MET A 1 4.26 -13.99 -26.68
CA MET A 1 3.59 -15.27 -26.35
C MET A 1 2.09 -15.06 -26.34
N LYS A 2 1.27 -16.08 -26.61
CA LYS A 2 -0.19 -16.03 -26.49
C LYS A 2 -0.65 -17.10 -25.50
N ILE A 3 -1.63 -16.76 -24.68
CA ILE A 3 -2.26 -17.70 -23.74
C ILE A 3 -3.77 -17.69 -23.98
N GLN A 4 -4.42 -18.81 -23.71
CA GLN A 4 -5.88 -18.86 -23.64
C GLN A 4 -6.30 -18.67 -22.19
N THR A 5 -7.23 -17.75 -21.97
CA THR A 5 -7.79 -17.46 -20.65
C THR A 5 -9.31 -17.62 -20.70
N GLN A 6 -9.97 -17.63 -19.55
CA GLN A 6 -11.44 -17.60 -19.48
C GLN A 6 -12.08 -16.38 -20.20
N TYR A 7 -11.29 -15.34 -20.46
CA TYR A 7 -11.71 -14.12 -21.14
C TYR A 7 -11.35 -14.08 -22.63
N GLY A 8 -10.68 -15.12 -23.14
CA GLY A 8 -10.23 -15.26 -24.52
C GLY A 8 -8.71 -15.33 -24.69
N GLU A 9 -8.26 -15.15 -25.93
CA GLU A 9 -6.83 -15.15 -26.28
C GLU A 9 -6.15 -13.86 -25.81
N VAL A 10 -5.13 -14.01 -24.98
CA VAL A 10 -4.39 -12.91 -24.36
C VAL A 10 -2.95 -12.88 -24.87
N HIS A 11 -2.50 -11.68 -25.23
CA HIS A 11 -1.11 -11.44 -25.62
C HIS A 11 -0.25 -11.10 -24.40
N VAL A 12 0.81 -11.88 -24.17
CA VAL A 12 1.70 -11.68 -23.02
C VAL A 12 2.86 -10.79 -23.38
N LEU A 13 3.01 -9.69 -22.63
CA LEU A 13 4.13 -8.75 -22.74
C LEU A 13 5.31 -9.26 -21.93
N THR A 14 6.30 -9.85 -22.59
CA THR A 14 7.51 -10.39 -21.94
C THR A 14 8.63 -9.37 -21.83
N ASN A 15 8.54 -8.22 -22.50
CA ASN A 15 9.57 -7.19 -22.47
C ASN A 15 9.59 -6.49 -21.10
N CYS A 16 10.78 -6.25 -20.57
CA CYS A 16 10.94 -5.54 -19.30
C CYS A 16 10.70 -4.03 -19.53
N PRO A 17 9.80 -3.39 -18.76
CA PRO A 17 9.63 -1.95 -18.79
C PRO A 17 10.84 -1.24 -18.16
N LEU A 18 10.96 0.06 -18.47
CA LEU A 18 11.95 0.96 -17.88
C LEU A 18 11.62 1.32 -16.44
N LEU A 19 12.58 1.99 -15.81
CA LEU A 19 12.51 2.49 -14.44
C LEU A 19 11.24 3.32 -14.18
N ASP A 20 10.85 4.20 -15.11
CA ASP A 20 9.75 5.17 -14.93
C ASP A 20 8.34 4.56 -15.08
N SER A 21 8.14 3.34 -14.59
CA SER A 21 6.83 2.71 -14.54
C SER A 21 6.04 3.19 -13.33
N THR A 22 4.73 3.31 -13.51
CA THR A 22 3.82 3.70 -12.41
C THR A 22 2.65 2.74 -12.30
N GLU A 23 2.13 2.62 -11.09
CA GLU A 23 0.89 1.92 -10.79
C GLU A 23 -0.04 2.86 -10.06
N ARG A 24 -1.26 3.03 -10.56
CA ARG A 24 -2.29 3.85 -9.93
C ARG A 24 -3.43 2.98 -9.42
N LEU A 25 -3.78 3.17 -8.15
CA LEU A 25 -4.99 2.63 -7.54
C LEU A 25 -6.07 3.71 -7.50
N GLU A 26 -7.24 3.41 -8.04
CA GLU A 26 -8.37 4.33 -8.12
C GLU A 26 -9.54 3.84 -7.27
N PHE A 27 -9.62 4.35 -6.05
CA PHE A 27 -10.80 4.25 -5.21
C PHE A 27 -11.90 5.18 -5.74
N LYS A 28 -13.10 5.07 -5.16
CA LYS A 28 -14.18 6.02 -5.46
C LYS A 28 -14.99 6.24 -4.21
N THR A 29 -14.88 7.45 -3.67
CA THR A 29 -15.61 7.87 -2.49
C THR A 29 -16.33 9.16 -2.76
N GLU A 30 -17.44 9.34 -2.07
CA GLU A 30 -18.20 10.58 -2.03
C GLU A 30 -18.07 11.17 -0.63
N VAL A 31 -17.76 12.46 -0.55
CA VAL A 31 -17.59 13.20 0.71
C VAL A 31 -18.55 14.38 0.68
N HIS A 32 -19.55 14.34 1.55
CA HIS A 32 -20.47 15.44 1.78
C HIS A 32 -19.98 16.22 2.99
N GLU A 33 -19.51 17.44 2.75
CA GLU A 33 -19.10 18.34 3.82
C GLU A 33 -20.28 19.21 4.26
N SER A 34 -20.60 19.15 5.53
CA SER A 34 -21.53 20.05 6.19
C SER A 34 -20.89 21.40 6.46
N PHE A 35 -21.73 22.43 6.61
CA PHE A 35 -21.27 23.80 6.81
C PHE A 35 -20.45 24.01 8.10
N ASP A 36 -20.64 23.16 9.10
CA ASP A 36 -19.88 23.15 10.36
C ASP A 36 -18.50 22.47 10.25
N GLY A 37 -18.18 21.92 9.07
CA GLY A 37 -16.95 21.20 8.76
C GLY A 37 -17.00 19.70 9.08
N SER A 38 -18.14 19.17 9.54
CA SER A 38 -18.35 17.71 9.65
C SER A 38 -18.51 17.08 8.26
N GLU A 39 -18.19 15.79 8.14
CA GLU A 39 -18.20 15.08 6.86
C GLU A 39 -18.93 13.75 6.94
N ASP A 40 -19.87 13.54 6.03
CA ASP A 40 -20.45 12.24 5.73
C ASP A 40 -19.77 11.64 4.50
N ARG A 41 -19.43 10.35 4.57
CA ARG A 41 -18.58 9.69 3.57
C ARG A 41 -19.24 8.39 3.10
N TYR A 42 -19.25 8.16 1.79
CA TYR A 42 -19.80 6.95 1.18
C TYR A 42 -18.81 6.31 0.23
N ILE A 43 -18.71 4.98 0.27
CA ILE A 43 -17.96 4.20 -0.71
C ILE A 43 -18.83 3.98 -1.94
N GLN A 44 -18.27 4.21 -3.13
CA GLN A 44 -18.94 3.93 -4.41
C GLN A 44 -18.31 2.74 -5.17
N ARG A 45 -17.22 2.17 -4.65
CA ARG A 45 -16.55 0.97 -5.21
C ARG A 45 -16.06 0.08 -4.08
N ASP A 46 -16.40 -1.20 -4.15
CA ASP A 46 -15.94 -2.20 -3.17
C ASP A 46 -14.43 -2.49 -3.30
N ALA A 47 -13.87 -2.29 -4.51
CA ALA A 47 -12.45 -2.45 -4.80
C ALA A 47 -11.92 -1.32 -5.69
N PRO A 48 -10.66 -0.90 -5.50
CA PRO A 48 -10.05 0.08 -6.38
C PRO A 48 -9.81 -0.53 -7.76
N ARG A 49 -9.77 0.32 -8.79
CA ARG A 49 -9.28 -0.07 -10.11
C ARG A 49 -7.77 0.10 -10.14
N GLN A 50 -7.08 -0.85 -10.77
CA GLN A 50 -5.64 -0.78 -10.98
C GLN A 50 -5.34 -0.33 -12.42
N VAL A 51 -4.49 0.68 -12.55
CA VAL A 51 -3.98 1.18 -13.82
C VAL A 51 -2.47 1.08 -13.79
N LEU A 52 -1.87 0.46 -14.79
CA LEU A 52 -0.43 0.25 -14.91
C LEU A 52 0.09 1.07 -16.09
N SER A 53 1.05 1.94 -15.85
CA SER A 53 1.71 2.72 -16.90
C SER A 53 3.12 2.21 -17.09
N PHE A 54 3.42 1.72 -18.29
CA PHE A 54 4.73 1.19 -18.63
C PHE A 54 5.35 1.96 -19.79
N ASN A 55 6.61 2.34 -19.58
CA ASN A 55 7.46 2.97 -20.58
C ASN A 55 8.50 1.95 -21.07
N TYR A 56 8.64 1.81 -22.38
CA TYR A 56 9.58 0.90 -23.02
C TYR A 56 10.53 1.67 -23.93
N VAL A 57 11.84 1.39 -23.85
CA VAL A 57 12.82 1.80 -24.87
C VAL A 57 13.08 0.62 -25.76
N ASN A 58 12.91 0.81 -27.06
CA ASN A 58 13.13 -0.20 -28.07
C ASN A 58 14.19 0.27 -29.07
N MET A 59 15.02 -0.67 -29.53
CA MET A 59 16.11 -0.39 -30.46
C MET A 59 15.88 -1.09 -31.79
N GLN A 60 16.13 -0.40 -32.90
CA GLN A 60 16.16 -0.94 -34.27
C GLN A 60 15.00 -1.91 -34.58
N LYS A 61 15.29 -3.21 -34.73
CA LYS A 61 14.32 -4.25 -35.12
C LYS A 61 13.15 -4.37 -34.15
N ALA A 62 13.41 -4.24 -32.85
CA ALA A 62 12.37 -4.33 -31.81
C ALA A 62 11.30 -3.24 -31.97
N MET A 63 11.63 -2.11 -32.62
CA MET A 63 10.68 -1.03 -32.89
C MET A 63 9.60 -1.47 -33.87
N GLY A 64 9.99 -2.14 -34.97
CA GLY A 64 9.05 -2.67 -35.96
C GLY A 64 8.17 -3.76 -35.36
N ASP A 65 8.78 -4.67 -34.58
CA ASP A 65 8.05 -5.77 -33.95
C ASP A 65 7.00 -5.25 -32.95
N ILE A 66 7.32 -4.24 -32.15
CA ILE A 66 6.37 -3.64 -31.20
C ILE A 66 5.28 -2.86 -31.90
N PHE A 67 5.60 -2.13 -32.96
CA PHE A 67 4.59 -1.45 -33.77
C PHE A 67 3.58 -2.46 -34.34
N HIS A 68 4.04 -3.56 -34.94
CA HIS A 68 3.16 -4.59 -35.48
C HIS A 68 2.37 -5.31 -34.38
N MET A 69 3.00 -5.58 -33.24
CA MET A 69 2.36 -6.20 -32.08
C MET A 69 1.22 -5.33 -31.54
N LEU A 70 1.46 -4.03 -31.37
CA LEU A 70 0.45 -3.06 -30.90
C LEU A 70 -0.63 -2.87 -31.96
N TYR A 71 -0.27 -2.67 -33.24
CA TYR A 71 -1.24 -2.48 -34.31
C TYR A 71 -2.22 -3.66 -34.44
N ALA A 72 -1.72 -4.89 -34.35
CA ALA A 72 -2.55 -6.09 -34.48
C ALA A 72 -3.44 -6.36 -33.25
N ASN A 73 -3.04 -5.89 -32.07
CA ASN A 73 -3.64 -6.32 -30.80
C ASN A 73 -4.09 -5.18 -29.88
N LEU A 74 -4.12 -3.93 -30.37
CA LEU A 74 -4.47 -2.74 -29.57
C LEU A 74 -5.79 -2.91 -28.82
N ARG A 75 -6.79 -3.51 -29.48
CA ARG A 75 -8.15 -3.71 -28.94
C ARG A 75 -8.35 -5.05 -28.22
N LYS A 76 -7.31 -5.88 -28.15
CA LYS A 76 -7.38 -7.19 -27.49
C LYS A 76 -6.98 -7.08 -26.02
N GLN A 77 -7.13 -8.20 -25.31
CA GLN A 77 -6.65 -8.34 -23.94
C GLN A 77 -5.15 -8.65 -23.90
N TRP A 78 -4.51 -8.17 -22.84
CA TRP A 78 -3.08 -8.24 -22.61
C TRP A 78 -2.78 -8.87 -21.27
N GLY A 79 -1.79 -9.76 -21.24
CA GLY A 79 -1.26 -10.38 -20.04
C GLY A 79 0.00 -9.62 -19.68
N VAL A 80 -0.10 -8.78 -18.65
CA VAL A 80 0.99 -7.91 -18.23
C VAL A 80 1.61 -8.50 -16.96
N PRO A 81 2.82 -9.06 -17.02
CA PRO A 81 3.54 -9.47 -15.83
C PRO A 81 3.95 -8.23 -15.04
N LEU A 82 3.92 -8.32 -13.71
CA LEU A 82 4.37 -7.26 -12.81
C LEU A 82 5.84 -7.51 -12.43
N PRO A 83 6.82 -6.92 -13.15
CA PRO A 83 8.24 -7.16 -12.88
C PRO A 83 8.70 -6.68 -11.50
N GLN A 84 7.96 -5.75 -10.88
CA GLN A 84 8.21 -5.28 -9.52
C GLN A 84 8.02 -6.38 -8.48
N PHE A 85 7.17 -7.38 -8.77
CA PHE A 85 7.04 -8.60 -8.00
C PHE A 85 7.83 -9.68 -8.71
N ARG A 86 9.15 -9.69 -8.53
CA ARG A 86 9.99 -10.81 -8.96
C ARG A 86 10.46 -11.54 -7.70
N GLN A 87 10.06 -12.80 -7.58
CA GLN A 87 10.51 -13.66 -6.49
C GLN A 87 11.16 -14.92 -7.05
N LEU A 88 12.20 -15.40 -6.39
CA LEU A 88 12.82 -16.66 -6.73
C LEU A 88 11.95 -17.80 -6.21
N ILE A 89 11.76 -18.82 -7.03
CA ILE A 89 11.06 -20.04 -6.64
C ILE A 89 12.06 -21.20 -6.55
N PRO A 90 11.76 -22.23 -5.71
CA PRO A 90 12.57 -23.44 -5.69
C PRO A 90 12.54 -24.14 -7.06
N ASP A 91 13.56 -24.95 -7.32
CA ASP A 91 13.61 -25.80 -8.50
C ASP A 91 12.45 -26.81 -8.47
N MET A 92 11.82 -27.00 -9.62
CA MET A 92 10.68 -27.90 -9.79
C MET A 92 10.97 -28.86 -10.93
N VAL A 93 10.63 -30.13 -10.72
CA VAL A 93 10.73 -31.18 -11.74
C VAL A 93 9.37 -31.84 -11.84
N ASP A 94 8.68 -31.60 -12.95
CA ASP A 94 7.34 -32.16 -13.24
C ASP A 94 6.37 -32.04 -12.05
N SER A 95 6.34 -30.87 -11.42
CA SER A 95 5.54 -30.60 -10.21
C SER A 95 4.48 -29.53 -10.49
N ASP A 96 3.30 -29.67 -9.87
CA ASP A 96 2.24 -28.67 -9.86
C ASP A 96 2.26 -27.79 -8.60
N PHE A 97 3.27 -27.91 -7.73
CA PHE A 97 3.27 -27.23 -6.44
C PHE A 97 4.51 -26.36 -6.21
N ILE A 98 4.28 -25.06 -5.99
CA ILE A 98 5.30 -24.08 -5.63
C ILE A 98 5.29 -23.87 -4.12
N ILE A 99 6.35 -24.30 -3.44
CA ILE A 99 6.54 -24.10 -2.00
C ILE A 99 6.95 -22.64 -1.74
N MET A 100 6.10 -21.88 -1.05
CA MET A 100 6.35 -20.48 -0.73
C MET A 100 5.38 -19.97 0.34
N ASP A 101 5.80 -18.95 1.11
CA ASP A 101 4.92 -18.31 2.09
C ASP A 101 3.70 -17.67 1.42
N THR A 102 2.52 -18.22 1.71
CA THR A 102 1.25 -17.77 1.16
C THR A 102 0.74 -16.49 1.83
N THR A 103 1.11 -16.24 3.09
CA THR A 103 0.61 -15.10 3.88
C THR A 103 1.21 -13.76 3.44
N ALA A 104 2.49 -13.77 3.05
CA ALA A 104 3.18 -12.59 2.55
C ALA A 104 2.73 -12.18 1.13
N HIS A 105 2.18 -13.12 0.34
CA HIS A 105 2.00 -12.94 -1.12
C HIS A 105 0.56 -13.11 -1.63
N GLN A 106 -0.40 -13.38 -0.73
CA GLN A 106 -1.80 -13.66 -1.08
C GLN A 106 -2.50 -12.60 -1.95
N ALA A 107 -2.17 -11.31 -1.74
CA ALA A 107 -2.81 -10.20 -2.46
C ALA A 107 -2.41 -10.14 -3.94
N ASP A 108 -1.21 -10.61 -4.28
CA ASP A 108 -0.63 -10.42 -5.60
C ASP A 108 -0.52 -11.74 -6.37
N LEU A 109 -0.08 -12.81 -5.71
CA LEU A 109 -0.19 -14.20 -6.19
C LEU A 109 -1.53 -14.78 -5.77
N ARG A 110 -2.58 -14.33 -6.44
CA ARG A 110 -3.93 -14.86 -6.30
C ARG A 110 -4.15 -16.04 -7.26
N VAL A 111 -5.31 -16.69 -7.14
CA VAL A 111 -5.80 -17.61 -8.17
C VAL A 111 -5.88 -16.84 -9.50
N GLY A 112 -5.16 -17.30 -10.51
CA GLY A 112 -4.97 -16.58 -11.77
C GLY A 112 -3.61 -16.83 -12.40
N PHE A 113 -3.27 -16.04 -13.41
CA PHE A 113 -2.09 -16.30 -14.23
C PHE A 113 -0.80 -15.73 -13.66
N ILE A 114 0.30 -16.46 -13.90
CA ILE A 114 1.66 -16.09 -13.54
C ILE A 114 2.60 -16.27 -14.73
N LEU A 115 3.71 -15.53 -14.70
CA LEU A 115 4.84 -15.71 -15.61
C LEU A 115 6.01 -16.27 -14.80
N LEU A 116 6.51 -17.42 -15.24
CA LEU A 116 7.72 -18.06 -14.75
C LEU A 116 8.86 -17.76 -15.72
N GLU A 117 9.93 -17.18 -15.22
CA GLU A 117 11.10 -16.81 -16.03
C GLU A 117 12.33 -17.55 -15.51
N SER A 118 12.92 -18.39 -16.34
CA SER A 118 14.12 -19.19 -16.05
C SER A 118 15.23 -18.88 -17.06
N SER A 119 16.41 -19.48 -16.87
CA SER A 119 17.49 -19.43 -17.86
C SER A 119 17.11 -20.05 -19.22
N GLU A 120 16.12 -20.93 -19.24
CA GLU A 120 15.65 -21.64 -20.45
C GLU A 120 14.58 -20.86 -21.21
N GLY A 121 14.02 -19.81 -20.59
CA GLY A 121 13.02 -18.94 -21.19
C GLY A 121 11.89 -18.59 -20.22
N ALA A 122 10.91 -17.86 -20.75
CA ALA A 122 9.70 -17.49 -20.04
C ALA A 122 8.56 -18.44 -20.41
N GLN A 123 7.80 -18.91 -19.42
CA GLN A 123 6.60 -19.72 -19.58
C GLN A 123 5.48 -19.18 -18.68
N THR A 124 4.23 -19.43 -19.06
CA THR A 124 3.05 -18.99 -18.30
C THR A 124 2.39 -20.18 -17.62
N ALA A 125 1.98 -20.00 -16.38
CA ALA A 125 1.19 -20.99 -15.64
C ALA A 125 -0.02 -20.31 -14.98
N GLU A 126 -1.00 -21.10 -14.57
CA GLU A 126 -2.18 -20.63 -13.84
C GLU A 126 -2.17 -21.23 -12.44
N ILE A 127 -2.29 -20.39 -11.41
CA ILE A 127 -2.51 -20.78 -10.03
C ILE A 127 -3.99 -21.08 -9.86
N VAL A 128 -4.31 -22.32 -9.48
CA VAL A 128 -5.70 -22.78 -9.28
C VAL A 128 -6.12 -22.67 -7.81
N SER A 129 -5.17 -22.85 -6.88
CA SER A 129 -5.47 -22.80 -5.46
C SER A 129 -4.26 -22.42 -4.61
N ILE A 130 -4.55 -21.81 -3.46
CA ILE A 130 -3.59 -21.31 -2.49
C ILE A 130 -3.91 -21.97 -1.15
N GLY A 131 -2.92 -22.52 -0.48
CA GLY A 131 -3.16 -23.07 0.85
C GLY A 131 -2.02 -23.88 1.43
N ARG A 132 -2.36 -24.54 2.53
CA ARG A 132 -1.50 -25.50 3.22
C ARG A 132 -1.75 -26.88 2.67
N TYR A 133 -0.72 -27.51 2.14
CA TYR A 133 -0.77 -28.85 1.60
C TYR A 133 -0.07 -29.81 2.55
N ILE A 134 -0.66 -30.99 2.70
CA ILE A 134 -0.12 -32.07 3.51
C ILE A 134 0.72 -32.93 2.56
N ILE A 135 2.01 -33.01 2.82
CA ILE A 135 2.84 -34.05 2.22
C ILE A 135 2.72 -35.26 3.15
N THR A 136 1.92 -36.25 2.74
CA THR A 136 1.86 -37.55 3.40
C THR A 136 2.91 -38.46 2.77
N GLN A 137 3.93 -38.84 3.52
CA GLN A 137 4.82 -39.93 3.11
C GLN A 137 4.20 -41.25 3.58
N GLU A 138 3.87 -42.15 2.65
CA GLU A 138 3.25 -43.44 2.98
C GLU A 138 4.23 -44.33 3.76
N GLU A 139 3.70 -45.05 4.75
CA GLU A 139 4.46 -46.02 5.53
C GLU A 139 4.89 -47.20 4.64
N ILE A 140 6.19 -47.36 4.43
CA ILE A 140 6.75 -48.51 3.72
C ILE A 140 7.18 -49.54 4.76
N ARG A 141 6.51 -50.69 4.74
CA ARG A 141 6.85 -51.87 5.54
C ARG A 141 7.66 -52.86 4.72
N ASP A 142 8.64 -53.50 5.35
CA ASP A 142 9.32 -54.63 4.75
C ASP A 142 8.30 -55.77 4.51
N PRO A 143 8.17 -56.29 3.27
CA PRO A 143 7.23 -57.37 2.99
C PRO A 143 7.57 -58.71 3.68
N GLU A 144 8.80 -58.90 4.18
CA GLU A 144 9.22 -60.16 4.83
C GLU A 144 9.26 -60.10 6.36
N THR A 145 9.49 -58.93 6.96
CA THR A 145 9.66 -58.79 8.42
C THR A 145 8.57 -57.97 9.12
N ASP A 146 7.68 -57.31 8.39
CA ASP A 146 6.65 -56.40 8.91
C ASP A 146 7.20 -55.26 9.80
N GLU A 147 8.51 -55.00 9.70
CA GLU A 147 9.17 -53.88 10.37
C GLU A 147 8.98 -52.58 9.56
N ILE A 148 8.78 -51.48 10.28
CA ILE A 148 8.63 -50.15 9.69
C ILE A 148 10.01 -49.69 9.21
N ILE A 149 10.23 -49.68 7.89
CA ILE A 149 11.46 -49.19 7.28
C ILE A 149 11.44 -47.66 7.20
N GLN A 150 10.24 -47.08 7.04
CA GLN A 150 10.03 -45.65 6.94
C GLN A 150 8.73 -45.23 7.64
N GLU A 151 8.84 -44.36 8.64
CA GLU A 151 7.70 -43.87 9.43
C GLU A 151 6.81 -42.89 8.64
N LEU A 152 5.52 -42.86 8.97
CA LEU A 152 4.56 -41.90 8.43
C LEU A 152 4.90 -40.48 8.92
N ILE A 153 5.43 -39.65 8.03
CA ILE A 153 5.68 -38.23 8.31
C ILE A 153 4.56 -37.41 7.65
N THR A 154 3.84 -36.65 8.45
CA THR A 154 2.93 -35.59 7.99
C THR A 154 3.62 -34.24 8.16
N GLU A 155 4.10 -33.68 7.06
CA GLU A 155 4.66 -32.33 7.03
C GLU A 155 3.64 -31.38 6.36
N TYR A 156 3.48 -30.19 6.95
CA TYR A 156 2.64 -29.14 6.40
C TYR A 156 3.51 -28.13 5.67
N GLN A 157 3.24 -27.96 4.37
CA GLN A 157 3.92 -26.94 3.57
C GLN A 157 2.90 -26.00 2.95
N ASP A 158 3.14 -24.70 3.11
CA ASP A 158 2.33 -23.65 2.50
C ASP A 158 2.84 -23.40 1.07
N GLY A 159 1.92 -23.20 0.12
CA GLY A 159 2.30 -22.95 -1.26
C GLY A 159 1.15 -22.73 -2.23
N PHE A 160 1.51 -22.70 -3.51
CA PHE A 160 0.62 -22.40 -4.63
C PHE A 160 0.53 -23.61 -5.56
N ARG A 161 -0.70 -24.01 -5.90
CA ARG A 161 -0.93 -25.11 -6.83
C ARG A 161 -1.22 -24.59 -8.24
N LEU A 162 -0.51 -25.14 -9.21
CA LEU A 162 -0.61 -24.84 -10.62
C LEU A 162 -1.63 -25.74 -11.33
N ALA A 163 -2.19 -25.26 -12.44
CA ALA A 163 -3.10 -26.04 -13.28
C ALA A 163 -2.41 -27.17 -14.04
N GLN A 164 -1.09 -27.05 -14.24
CA GLN A 164 -0.27 -27.97 -15.02
C GLN A 164 1.08 -28.15 -14.33
N ASN A 165 1.67 -29.33 -14.49
CA ASN A 165 3.02 -29.59 -14.02
C ASN A 165 4.03 -28.75 -14.79
N VAL A 166 5.02 -28.25 -14.07
CA VAL A 166 6.07 -27.41 -14.64
C VAL A 166 7.43 -27.93 -14.19
N THR A 167 8.38 -27.91 -15.12
CA THR A 167 9.80 -28.13 -14.85
C THR A 167 10.54 -26.80 -15.00
N VAL A 168 11.20 -26.35 -13.95
CA VAL A 168 11.98 -25.12 -13.90
C VAL A 168 13.19 -25.27 -12.99
N SER A 169 14.31 -24.69 -13.42
CA SER A 169 15.49 -24.49 -12.58
C SER A 169 15.83 -23.00 -12.46
N ASN A 170 16.16 -22.55 -11.25
CA ASN A 170 16.53 -21.17 -10.92
C ASN A 170 15.56 -20.14 -11.52
N ALA A 171 14.26 -20.40 -11.35
CA ALA A 171 13.22 -19.59 -11.94
C ALA A 171 12.75 -18.48 -11.00
N SER A 172 12.19 -17.44 -11.60
CA SER A 172 11.48 -16.40 -10.88
C SER A 172 10.00 -16.34 -11.27
N ILE A 173 9.15 -16.11 -10.28
CA ILE A 173 7.71 -15.93 -10.45
C ILE A 173 7.36 -14.44 -10.47
N LYS A 174 6.46 -14.08 -11.39
CA LYS A 174 5.82 -12.77 -11.47
C LYS A 174 4.31 -12.96 -11.64
N PRO A 175 3.45 -12.27 -10.87
CA PRO A 175 2.02 -12.25 -11.11
C PRO A 175 1.75 -11.58 -12.45
N MET A 176 0.79 -12.13 -13.17
CA MET A 176 0.30 -11.56 -14.41
C MET A 176 -1.09 -10.99 -14.17
N ARG A 177 -1.36 -9.85 -14.81
CA ARG A 177 -2.68 -9.21 -14.79
C ARG A 177 -3.25 -9.19 -16.19
N ILE A 178 -4.52 -9.55 -16.31
CA ILE A 178 -5.25 -9.42 -17.56
C ILE A 178 -5.77 -7.98 -17.64
N CYS A 179 -5.34 -7.29 -18.70
CA CYS A 179 -5.54 -5.87 -18.89
C CYS A 179 -6.08 -5.58 -20.29
N ILE A 180 -6.64 -4.38 -20.44
CA ILE A 180 -6.86 -3.74 -21.74
C ILE A 180 -5.97 -2.50 -21.84
N ILE A 181 -5.63 -2.09 -23.06
CA ILE A 181 -4.96 -0.80 -23.27
C ILE A 181 -6.01 0.31 -23.06
N ASP A 182 -5.68 1.26 -22.19
CA ASP A 182 -6.53 2.40 -21.85
C ASP A 182 -6.21 3.59 -22.76
N GLY A 183 -7.11 3.88 -23.69
CA GLY A 183 -6.92 4.95 -24.67
C GLY A 183 -5.92 4.58 -25.78
N ASP A 184 -5.03 5.51 -26.09
CA ASP A 184 -4.08 5.40 -27.20
C ASP A 184 -2.70 4.96 -26.73
N ALA A 185 -2.04 4.09 -27.51
CA ALA A 185 -0.63 3.78 -27.33
C ALA A 185 0.21 4.80 -28.10
N SER A 186 1.15 5.46 -27.43
CA SER A 186 2.04 6.44 -28.05
C SER A 186 3.42 5.85 -28.29
N ILE A 187 3.97 6.07 -29.49
CA ILE A 187 5.32 5.66 -29.85
C ILE A 187 6.06 6.90 -30.35
N ASN A 188 7.04 7.36 -29.59
CA ASN A 188 7.96 8.41 -29.99
C ASN A 188 9.23 7.76 -30.54
N THR A 189 9.60 8.09 -31.77
CA THR A 189 10.69 7.42 -32.50
C THR A 189 11.76 8.43 -32.91
N GLY A 190 13.00 8.17 -32.50
CA GLY A 190 14.20 8.72 -33.12
C GLY A 190 14.76 7.76 -34.17
N GLY A 191 15.78 8.18 -34.93
CA GLY A 191 16.34 7.36 -36.02
C GLY A 191 16.93 6.00 -35.59
N PHE A 192 17.20 5.80 -34.30
CA PHE A 192 17.84 4.58 -33.77
C PHE A 192 17.08 3.92 -32.60
N TRP A 193 16.20 4.65 -31.92
CA TRP A 193 15.51 4.23 -30.71
C TRP A 193 14.06 4.72 -30.72
N SER A 194 13.15 4.02 -30.04
CA SER A 194 11.80 4.52 -29.74
C SER A 194 11.45 4.37 -28.27
N ASN A 195 10.70 5.35 -27.76
CA ASN A 195 10.01 5.28 -26.48
C ASN A 195 8.53 5.00 -26.74
N SER A 196 8.05 3.85 -26.26
CA SER A 196 6.64 3.50 -26.30
C SER A 196 6.05 3.63 -24.90
N SER A 197 5.01 4.46 -24.75
CA SER A 197 4.27 4.59 -23.50
C SER A 197 2.89 3.96 -23.68
N VAL A 198 2.60 2.97 -22.86
CA VAL A 198 1.34 2.22 -22.91
C VAL A 198 0.74 2.17 -21.52
N VAL A 199 -0.52 2.59 -21.43
CA VAL A 199 -1.31 2.54 -20.21
C VAL A 199 -2.25 1.35 -20.29
N PHE A 200 -2.23 0.52 -19.25
CA PHE A 200 -3.04 -0.67 -19.13
C PHE A 200 -4.04 -0.50 -17.99
N ARG A 201 -5.31 -0.80 -18.24
CA ARG A 201 -6.32 -0.90 -17.20
C ARG A 201 -6.59 -2.37 -16.92
N VAL A 202 -6.40 -2.77 -15.66
CA VAL A 202 -6.64 -4.15 -15.21
C VAL A 202 -8.15 -4.41 -15.19
N LEU A 203 -8.56 -5.61 -15.59
CA LEU A 203 -9.96 -6.02 -15.48
C LEU A 203 -10.40 -6.07 -14.01
N ALA A 204 -11.67 -5.79 -13.72
CA ALA A 204 -12.16 -5.69 -12.35
C ALA A 204 -11.99 -7.02 -11.59
N GLU A 205 -12.32 -8.14 -12.24
CA GLU A 205 -12.12 -9.49 -11.71
C GLU A 205 -10.63 -9.78 -11.44
N ASP A 206 -9.73 -9.05 -12.10
CA ASP A 206 -8.28 -9.12 -11.96
C ASP A 206 -7.66 -8.10 -11.00
N SER A 207 -8.49 -7.23 -10.42
CA SER A 207 -8.02 -6.21 -9.48
C SER A 207 -7.55 -6.85 -8.16
N PRO A 208 -6.49 -6.32 -7.55
CA PRO A 208 -6.07 -6.77 -6.22
C PRO A 208 -7.10 -6.36 -5.17
N GLU A 209 -7.60 -7.32 -4.40
CA GLU A 209 -8.48 -7.08 -3.25
C GLU A 209 -7.89 -7.78 -2.02
N HIS A 210 -7.22 -7.03 -1.15
CA HIS A 210 -6.75 -7.59 0.13
C HIS A 210 -6.47 -6.51 1.18
N SER A 211 -7.33 -6.42 2.19
CA SER A 211 -7.15 -5.55 3.35
C SER A 211 -6.13 -6.09 4.36
N GLY A 212 -5.75 -7.36 4.26
CA GLY A 212 -4.89 -8.05 5.23
C GLY A 212 -5.49 -8.11 6.64
N ASP A 213 -4.66 -8.47 7.61
CA ASP A 213 -5.05 -8.49 9.03
C ASP A 213 -5.33 -7.08 9.56
N VAL A 214 -6.24 -7.00 10.54
CA VAL A 214 -6.60 -5.75 11.22
C VAL A 214 -5.39 -5.29 12.05
N PRO A 215 -4.85 -4.08 11.80
CA PRO A 215 -3.70 -3.57 12.55
C PRO A 215 -4.11 -3.13 13.96
N GLU A 216 -3.14 -2.64 14.75
CA GLU A 216 -3.43 -2.02 16.05
C GLU A 216 -4.43 -0.86 15.87
N GLN A 217 -5.42 -0.79 16.78
CA GLN A 217 -6.46 0.22 16.77
C GLN A 217 -6.43 1.09 18.02
N TYR A 218 -6.74 2.37 17.85
CA TYR A 218 -6.94 3.33 18.92
C TYR A 218 -8.31 3.99 18.74
N GLN A 219 -9.16 3.91 19.78
CA GLN A 219 -10.55 4.40 19.74
C GLN A 219 -11.39 3.85 18.54
N GLY A 220 -11.12 2.60 18.12
CA GLY A 220 -11.86 1.94 17.04
C GLY A 220 -11.34 2.23 15.63
N GLU A 221 -10.31 3.07 15.48
CA GLU A 221 -9.69 3.38 14.19
C GLU A 221 -8.23 2.90 14.16
N ASP A 222 -7.74 2.54 12.97
CA ASP A 222 -6.35 2.07 12.78
C ASP A 222 -5.35 3.16 13.22
N ILE A 223 -4.29 2.77 13.92
CA ILE A 223 -3.18 3.68 14.26
C ILE A 223 -1.94 3.39 13.41
N TYR A 224 -1.33 4.45 12.87
CA TYR A 224 -0.18 4.34 11.98
C TYR A 224 0.97 5.22 12.43
N PHE A 225 2.16 4.61 12.57
CA PHE A 225 3.35 5.26 13.13
C PHE A 225 4.46 5.52 12.11
N LYS A 226 4.18 5.41 10.82
CA LYS A 226 5.17 5.68 9.76
C LYS A 226 5.52 7.17 9.71
N PRO A 227 6.81 7.54 9.81
CA PRO A 227 7.22 8.94 9.81
C PRO A 227 6.93 9.63 8.49
N LEU A 228 6.66 10.94 8.57
CA LEU A 228 6.59 11.81 7.41
C LEU A 228 7.99 11.98 6.81
N LEU A 229 8.12 11.79 5.50
CA LEU A 229 9.34 12.08 4.75
C LEU A 229 9.21 13.43 4.05
N LEU A 230 10.34 14.12 3.87
CA LEU A 230 10.40 15.37 3.12
C LEU A 230 10.06 15.13 1.64
N ASP A 231 9.33 16.07 1.05
CA ASP A 231 9.02 16.06 -0.37
C ASP A 231 9.74 17.19 -1.12
N GLY A 232 10.88 16.89 -1.72
CA GLY A 232 11.79 17.91 -2.24
C GLY A 232 12.55 18.57 -1.08
N ASP A 233 12.53 19.90 -1.02
CA ASP A 233 13.30 20.68 -0.04
C ASP A 233 12.52 20.97 1.25
N SER A 234 11.19 20.90 1.23
CA SER A 234 10.33 21.22 2.36
C SER A 234 9.06 20.36 2.38
N LEU A 235 8.38 20.32 3.52
CA LEU A 235 7.05 19.73 3.64
C LEU A 235 6.04 20.87 3.79
N GLU A 236 5.24 21.12 2.76
CA GLU A 236 4.19 22.14 2.82
C GLU A 236 3.03 21.65 3.68
N MET A 237 2.61 22.46 4.64
CA MET A 237 1.51 22.14 5.54
C MET A 237 0.53 23.31 5.53
N THR A 238 -0.74 23.02 5.26
CA THR A 238 -1.74 24.06 5.03
C THR A 238 -2.85 23.94 6.07
N LEU A 239 -3.13 25.05 6.75
CA LEU A 239 -4.30 25.19 7.62
C LEU A 239 -5.38 25.96 6.86
N THR A 240 -6.49 25.29 6.56
CA THR A 240 -7.62 25.91 5.88
C THR A 240 -8.78 26.14 6.84
N GLN A 241 -9.55 27.20 6.58
CA GLN A 241 -10.78 27.50 7.29
C GLN A 241 -11.82 28.03 6.31
N HIS A 242 -13.10 27.77 6.59
CA HIS A 242 -14.19 28.41 5.88
C HIS A 242 -14.47 29.79 6.46
N GLN A 243 -14.02 30.84 5.78
CA GLN A 243 -14.16 32.22 6.24
C GLN A 243 -15.10 33.02 5.33
N ASN A 244 -16.11 33.64 5.94
CA ASN A 244 -16.95 34.64 5.30
C ASN A 244 -16.54 36.02 5.82
N ILE A 245 -16.16 36.91 4.90
CA ILE A 245 -15.83 38.30 5.22
C ILE A 245 -16.98 39.17 4.72
N VAL A 246 -17.54 39.96 5.63
CA VAL A 246 -18.55 40.98 5.31
C VAL A 246 -17.87 42.33 5.42
N ASP A 247 -17.72 43.00 4.28
CA ASP A 247 -17.21 44.35 4.18
C ASP A 247 -18.27 45.24 3.54
N ALA A 248 -18.54 46.38 4.17
CA ALA A 248 -19.54 47.35 3.72
C ALA A 248 -18.88 48.60 3.08
N ASP A 249 -17.57 48.54 2.78
CA ASP A 249 -16.70 49.61 2.26
C ASP A 249 -16.58 50.86 3.15
N VAL A 250 -17.49 51.04 4.12
CA VAL A 250 -17.51 52.10 5.12
C VAL A 250 -17.46 51.47 6.51
N GLY A 251 -16.34 51.66 7.21
CA GLY A 251 -16.12 51.11 8.55
C GLY A 251 -15.06 50.01 8.56
N GLY A 252 -15.18 49.06 9.50
CA GLY A 252 -14.33 47.87 9.58
C GLY A 252 -15.03 46.63 9.04
N PHE A 253 -14.26 45.63 8.64
CA PHE A 253 -14.78 44.33 8.18
C PHE A 253 -15.13 43.41 9.35
N GLN A 254 -16.09 42.52 9.15
CA GLN A 254 -16.41 41.43 10.07
C GLN A 254 -16.11 40.09 9.43
N GLN A 255 -15.62 39.14 10.22
CA GLN A 255 -15.31 37.78 9.78
C GLN A 255 -16.12 36.75 10.57
N PHE A 256 -16.60 35.73 9.87
CA PHE A 256 -17.31 34.60 10.45
C PHE A 256 -16.72 33.30 9.92
N THR A 257 -16.55 32.31 10.79
CA THR A 257 -16.21 30.94 10.43
C THR A 257 -17.21 29.99 11.08
N HIS A 258 -17.67 29.01 10.31
CA HIS A 258 -18.58 27.98 10.78
C HIS A 258 -17.82 26.74 11.27
N TRP A 259 -16.57 26.59 10.83
CA TRP A 259 -15.71 25.51 11.27
C TRP A 259 -15.21 25.76 12.68
N LYS A 260 -15.41 24.78 13.56
CA LYS A 260 -14.90 24.84 14.94
C LYS A 260 -13.37 24.79 15.01
N LYS A 261 -12.73 24.07 14.09
CA LYS A 261 -11.28 23.89 14.00
C LYS A 261 -10.84 24.03 12.54
N PRO A 262 -9.65 24.58 12.26
CA PRO A 262 -9.09 24.57 10.90
C PRO A 262 -8.77 23.14 10.47
N ARG A 263 -8.86 22.86 9.17
CA ARG A 263 -8.40 21.59 8.61
C ARG A 263 -6.91 21.66 8.34
N TYR A 264 -6.20 20.62 8.74
CA TYR A 264 -4.76 20.53 8.56
C TYR A 264 -4.42 19.55 7.44
N LEU A 265 -3.98 20.08 6.31
CA LEU A 265 -3.56 19.31 5.14
C LEU A 265 -2.04 19.15 5.15
N LYS A 266 -1.56 17.93 4.90
CA LYS A 266 -0.13 17.65 4.71
C LYS A 266 0.10 16.56 3.66
N PRO A 267 1.18 16.64 2.85
CA PRO A 267 1.57 15.55 1.97
C PRO A 267 2.11 14.39 2.81
N PHE A 268 1.59 13.19 2.59
CA PHE A 268 2.10 11.98 3.19
C PHE A 268 2.94 11.20 2.18
N LYS A 269 4.24 11.51 2.18
CA LYS A 269 5.22 10.80 1.35
C LYS A 269 5.76 9.58 2.08
N SER A 270 5.75 8.45 1.37
CA SER A 270 6.30 7.18 1.82
C SER A 270 7.27 6.63 0.78
N VAL A 271 8.48 6.30 1.24
CA VAL A 271 9.44 5.50 0.48
C VAL A 271 9.38 4.08 1.01
N LEU A 272 9.15 3.14 0.11
CA LEU A 272 8.92 1.73 0.38
C LEU A 272 10.12 0.97 -0.17
N LYS A 273 10.83 0.27 0.71
CA LYS A 273 12.01 -0.52 0.34
C LYS A 273 11.69 -1.99 0.42
N GLY A 274 11.83 -2.67 -0.71
CA GLY A 274 11.50 -4.07 -0.83
C GLY A 274 10.00 -4.31 -0.94
N TRP A 275 9.68 -5.57 -1.18
CA TRP A 275 8.32 -6.00 -1.45
C TRP A 275 7.41 -5.94 -0.21
N ASP A 276 7.91 -6.33 0.95
CA ASP A 276 7.11 -6.43 2.18
C ASP A 276 6.52 -5.09 2.59
N GLN A 277 7.33 -4.03 2.56
CA GLN A 277 6.87 -2.67 2.89
C GLN A 277 5.83 -2.16 1.87
N TYR A 278 6.01 -2.51 0.60
CA TYR A 278 5.07 -2.12 -0.45
C TYR A 278 3.72 -2.83 -0.31
N SER A 279 3.73 -4.14 -0.04
CA SER A 279 2.52 -4.92 0.22
C SER A 279 1.79 -4.45 1.49
N GLU A 280 2.53 -4.20 2.58
CA GLU A 280 1.97 -3.64 3.82
C GLU A 280 1.29 -2.29 3.59
N TYR A 281 1.94 -1.40 2.83
CA TYR A 281 1.38 -0.10 2.51
C TYR A 281 0.13 -0.21 1.61
N ARG A 282 0.12 -1.12 0.64
CA ARG A 282 -1.09 -1.40 -0.16
C ARG A 282 -2.24 -1.90 0.71
N ARG A 283 -1.99 -2.84 1.63
CA ARG A 283 -3.00 -3.32 2.60
C ARG A 283 -3.57 -2.15 3.42
N PHE A 284 -2.71 -1.23 3.87
CA PHE A 284 -3.14 0.01 4.52
C PHE A 284 -4.07 0.84 3.63
N LEU A 285 -3.73 1.07 2.36
CA LEU A 285 -4.59 1.81 1.43
C LEU A 285 -5.93 1.11 1.18
N PHE A 286 -5.94 -0.21 1.02
CA PHE A 286 -7.17 -1.00 0.87
C PHE A 286 -8.08 -0.86 2.09
N ARG A 287 -7.53 -0.87 3.31
CA ARG A 287 -8.34 -0.62 4.52
C ARG A 287 -8.92 0.78 4.58
N ARG A 288 -8.24 1.78 4.01
CA ARG A 288 -8.74 3.16 4.00
C ARG A 288 -9.82 3.42 2.94
N MET A 289 -9.84 2.60 1.88
CA MET A 289 -10.77 2.72 0.75
C MET A 289 -10.82 4.15 0.18
N GLY A 290 -9.65 4.75 -0.05
CA GLY A 290 -9.55 6.15 -0.48
C GLY A 290 -9.87 7.13 0.66
N ARG A 291 -10.78 8.07 0.44
CA ARG A 291 -11.14 9.10 1.44
C ARG A 291 -12.12 8.62 2.52
N TYR A 292 -12.51 7.34 2.52
CA TYR A 292 -13.61 6.84 3.34
C TYR A 292 -13.25 6.65 4.82
N GLN A 293 -12.23 5.87 5.17
CA GLN A 293 -11.90 5.59 6.58
C GLN A 293 -10.82 6.53 7.12
N ALA A 294 -10.94 6.88 8.41
CA ALA A 294 -9.97 7.74 9.11
C ALA A 294 -8.93 6.90 9.87
N PHE A 295 -7.74 7.40 10.12
CA PHE A 295 -6.69 6.70 10.86
C PHE A 295 -5.95 7.67 11.76
N TRP A 296 -5.45 7.16 12.87
CA TRP A 296 -4.64 7.94 13.79
C TRP A 296 -3.19 8.00 13.33
N MET A 297 -2.61 9.19 13.33
CA MET A 297 -1.20 9.39 13.01
C MET A 297 -0.59 10.42 13.95
N PRO A 298 0.65 10.21 14.44
CA PRO A 298 1.38 11.25 15.13
C PRO A 298 1.61 12.44 14.21
N LEU A 299 1.60 13.65 14.76
CA LEU A 299 1.95 14.83 13.95
C LEU A 299 3.47 14.94 13.72
N TYR A 300 4.28 14.28 14.56
CA TYR A 300 5.75 14.25 14.54
C TYR A 300 6.47 15.56 14.87
N GLU A 301 5.80 16.70 14.90
CA GLU A 301 6.41 17.94 15.37
C GLU A 301 6.48 17.99 16.90
N LYS A 302 7.47 18.72 17.42
CA LYS A 302 7.69 18.87 18.86
C LYS A 302 6.74 19.90 19.46
N HIS A 303 5.45 19.56 19.51
CA HIS A 303 4.41 20.42 20.09
C HIS A 303 4.46 20.50 21.61
N LEU A 304 4.90 19.43 22.27
CA LEU A 304 4.88 19.32 23.73
C LEU A 304 6.31 19.39 24.30
N ASN A 305 6.57 20.39 25.13
CA ASN A 305 7.79 20.44 25.93
C ASN A 305 7.52 19.88 27.32
N ILE A 306 8.13 18.74 27.65
CA ILE A 306 7.83 17.94 28.84
C ILE A 306 8.87 18.23 29.93
N LEU A 307 8.39 18.50 31.14
CA LEU A 307 9.19 18.90 32.29
C LEU A 307 9.42 17.79 33.32
N ASN A 308 8.70 16.67 33.23
CA ASN A 308 8.89 15.55 34.16
C ASN A 308 10.34 15.04 34.09
N THR A 309 10.90 14.68 35.25
CA THR A 309 12.26 14.12 35.37
C THR A 309 12.26 12.63 35.76
N ALA A 310 11.18 12.14 36.36
CA ALA A 310 11.04 10.79 36.89
C ALA A 310 10.08 9.92 36.03
N ASN A 311 9.53 8.87 36.64
CA ASN A 311 8.51 8.02 36.03
C ASN A 311 7.24 8.82 35.75
N ILE A 312 6.74 8.73 34.51
CA ILE A 312 5.51 9.37 34.07
C ILE A 312 4.40 8.31 34.06
N THR A 313 3.41 8.49 34.92
CA THR A 313 2.22 7.64 35.00
C THR A 313 1.06 8.31 34.25
N THR A 314 0.14 8.95 34.96
CA THR A 314 -1.02 9.66 34.41
C THR A 314 -0.81 11.16 34.32
N SER A 315 0.19 11.73 34.99
CA SER A 315 0.43 13.18 35.00
C SER A 315 1.68 13.57 34.20
N LEU A 316 1.47 14.44 33.24
CA LEU A 316 2.49 14.94 32.33
C LEU A 316 2.59 16.46 32.43
N SER A 317 3.70 16.96 32.97
CA SER A 317 3.97 18.38 33.19
C SER A 317 4.61 18.99 31.95
N THR A 318 4.11 20.14 31.51
CA THR A 318 4.53 20.84 30.30
C THR A 318 4.50 22.36 30.50
N ASN A 319 5.38 23.08 29.80
CA ASN A 319 5.33 24.55 29.69
C ASN A 319 5.05 25.03 28.25
N THR A 320 4.44 24.17 27.43
CA THR A 320 4.02 24.52 26.08
C THR A 320 3.01 25.68 26.10
N LYS A 321 3.24 26.71 25.27
CA LYS A 321 2.29 27.81 25.05
C LYS A 321 1.10 27.34 24.20
N TYR A 322 -0.05 28.01 24.36
CA TYR A 322 -1.29 27.70 23.64
C TYR A 322 -1.84 26.28 23.86
N LEU A 323 -1.44 25.65 24.97
CA LEU A 323 -1.85 24.28 25.33
C LEU A 323 -3.38 24.15 25.50
N LEU A 324 -4.00 25.18 26.08
CA LEU A 324 -5.45 25.23 26.31
C LEU A 324 -6.18 25.63 25.02
N ASP A 325 -5.68 26.64 24.30
CA ASP A 325 -6.31 27.17 23.10
C ASP A 325 -6.36 26.17 21.94
N ALA A 326 -5.32 25.36 21.77
CA ALA A 326 -5.25 24.37 20.69
C ALA A 326 -6.25 23.20 20.88
N ASP A 327 -6.78 23.01 22.09
CA ASP A 327 -7.74 21.96 22.48
C ASP A 327 -7.50 20.56 21.86
N ARG A 328 -6.24 20.14 21.72
CA ARG A 328 -5.87 18.79 21.27
C ARG A 328 -6.02 17.79 22.40
N LYS A 329 -6.60 16.62 22.11
CA LYS A 329 -6.98 15.62 23.11
C LYS A 329 -6.16 14.34 23.09
N HIS A 330 -5.45 14.03 22.01
CA HIS A 330 -4.74 12.75 21.87
C HIS A 330 -3.24 12.97 21.72
N ILE A 331 -2.46 12.09 22.33
CA ILE A 331 -0.99 12.10 22.26
C ILE A 331 -0.45 10.73 21.90
N ALA A 332 0.70 10.74 21.22
CA ALA A 332 1.51 9.57 20.95
C ALA A 332 2.85 9.70 21.68
N VAL A 333 3.25 8.64 22.37
CA VAL A 333 4.52 8.56 23.09
C VAL A 333 5.40 7.53 22.40
N LYS A 334 6.56 7.98 21.91
CA LYS A 334 7.60 7.11 21.37
C LYS A 334 8.65 6.82 22.44
N ARG A 335 8.85 5.55 22.75
CA ARG A 335 9.92 5.08 23.63
C ARG A 335 11.23 4.89 22.84
N LYS A 336 12.38 4.93 23.54
CA LYS A 336 13.71 4.74 22.95
C LYS A 336 13.92 3.35 22.35
N ASN A 337 13.15 2.36 22.79
CA ASN A 337 13.10 1.02 22.20
C ASN A 337 12.33 0.98 20.86
N GLY A 338 11.80 2.11 20.37
CA GLY A 338 11.06 2.21 19.12
C GLY A 338 9.55 1.99 19.25
N MET A 339 9.06 1.56 20.42
CA MET A 339 7.63 1.31 20.66
C MET A 339 6.86 2.63 20.74
N TRP A 340 5.70 2.66 20.08
CA TRP A 340 4.74 3.74 20.18
C TRP A 340 3.56 3.32 21.04
N THR A 341 2.99 4.30 21.75
CA THR A 341 1.80 4.13 22.59
C THR A 341 0.92 5.36 22.45
N ALA A 342 -0.41 5.16 22.40
CA ALA A 342 -1.39 6.23 22.25
C ALA A 342 -2.16 6.46 23.54
N HIS A 343 -2.43 7.74 23.85
CA HIS A 343 -3.09 8.16 25.09
C HIS A 343 -4.04 9.33 24.84
N GLU A 344 -5.14 9.35 25.59
CA GLU A 344 -6.10 10.45 25.64
C GLU A 344 -5.80 11.38 26.82
N ILE A 345 -5.86 12.68 26.59
CA ILE A 345 -5.79 13.73 27.59
C ILE A 345 -7.19 13.91 28.17
N THR A 346 -7.37 13.48 29.41
CA THR A 346 -8.65 13.54 30.12
C THR A 346 -8.84 14.86 30.89
N ALA A 347 -7.75 15.53 31.26
CA ALA A 347 -7.80 16.83 31.92
C ALA A 347 -6.57 17.69 31.60
N LYS A 348 -6.76 19.02 31.59
CA LYS A 348 -5.71 20.03 31.37
C LYS A 348 -5.76 21.09 32.47
N THR A 349 -4.67 21.25 33.22
CA THR A 349 -4.57 22.23 34.31
C THR A 349 -3.29 23.04 34.17
N GLY A 350 -3.38 24.23 33.54
CA GLY A 350 -2.36 25.30 33.62
C GLY A 350 -0.89 24.91 33.44
N GLY A 351 -0.58 23.81 32.75
CA GLY A 351 0.78 23.25 32.64
C GLY A 351 0.91 21.76 33.01
N SER A 352 -0.17 21.09 33.42
CA SER A 352 -0.22 19.64 33.60
C SER A 352 -1.33 19.03 32.75
N LEU A 353 -1.03 17.90 32.12
CA LEU A 353 -1.95 17.06 31.36
C LEU A 353 -2.17 15.77 32.14
N THR A 354 -3.43 15.37 32.29
CA THR A 354 -3.79 14.04 32.80
C THR A 354 -4.11 13.13 31.62
N VAL A 355 -3.50 11.94 31.57
CA VAL A 355 -3.58 11.03 30.42
C VAL A 355 -4.09 9.63 30.81
N SER A 356 -4.81 9.01 29.88
CA SER A 356 -5.32 7.63 29.97
C SER A 356 -5.20 6.91 28.61
N PRO A 357 -4.73 5.66 28.54
CA PRO A 357 -4.11 4.87 29.61
C PRO A 357 -2.85 5.55 30.18
N ALA A 358 -2.35 5.11 31.33
CA ALA A 358 -1.12 5.67 31.90
C ALA A 358 0.11 5.34 31.00
N ILE A 359 1.05 6.28 30.89
CA ILE A 359 2.25 6.12 30.05
C ILE A 359 3.19 5.04 30.63
N ASN A 360 3.30 4.99 31.96
CA ASN A 360 4.09 4.02 32.72
C ASN A 360 5.51 3.83 32.14
N ALA A 361 6.22 4.94 31.95
CA ALA A 361 7.59 4.95 31.45
C ALA A 361 8.44 6.01 32.15
N HIS A 362 9.71 5.69 32.39
CA HIS A 362 10.66 6.66 32.90
C HIS A 362 10.94 7.74 31.84
N ARG A 363 11.06 9.01 32.24
CA ARG A 363 11.33 10.11 31.29
C ARG A 363 12.52 9.82 30.37
N ASN A 364 13.59 9.26 30.93
CA ASN A 364 14.81 8.94 30.17
C ASN A 364 14.60 7.86 29.11
N ASP A 365 13.53 7.07 29.17
CA ASP A 365 13.22 6.03 28.19
C ASP A 365 12.30 6.54 27.08
N ILE A 366 11.80 7.77 27.20
CA ILE A 366 10.95 8.40 26.19
C ILE A 366 11.81 9.17 25.19
N GLN A 367 11.65 8.84 23.92
CA GLN A 367 12.31 9.55 22.82
C GLN A 367 11.56 10.84 22.46
N THR A 368 10.24 10.75 22.26
CA THR A 368 9.42 11.92 21.92
C THR A 368 7.97 11.74 22.37
N ILE A 369 7.28 12.86 22.59
CA ILE A 369 5.84 12.92 22.82
C ILE A 369 5.30 13.98 21.88
N CYS A 370 4.34 13.60 21.04
CA CYS A 370 3.69 14.49 20.09
C CYS A 370 2.18 14.31 20.16
N TYR A 371 1.44 15.27 19.60
CA TYR A 371 0.00 15.08 19.44
C TYR A 371 -0.29 13.99 18.41
N LEU A 372 -1.40 13.31 18.62
CA LEU A 372 -1.97 12.33 17.71
C LEU A 372 -3.18 12.99 17.03
N GLY A 373 -3.17 13.02 15.71
CA GLY A 373 -4.26 13.57 14.89
C GLY A 373 -5.05 12.44 14.22
N LEU A 374 -6.37 12.61 14.12
CA LEU A 374 -7.21 11.73 13.32
C LEU A 374 -7.18 12.25 11.89
N HIS A 375 -6.66 11.47 10.95
CA HIS A 375 -6.50 11.86 9.56
C HIS A 375 -7.32 10.98 8.63
N ARG A 376 -7.66 11.48 7.45
CA ARG A 376 -8.07 10.65 6.32
C ARG A 376 -7.21 10.97 5.11
N LEU A 377 -7.15 10.05 4.15
CA LEU A 377 -6.60 10.36 2.84
C LEU A 377 -7.48 11.44 2.18
N ASP A 378 -6.85 12.35 1.44
CA ASP A 378 -7.52 13.39 0.66
C ASP A 378 -7.43 13.14 -0.85
N ALA A 379 -7.19 11.89 -1.23
CA ALA A 379 -7.18 11.45 -2.61
C ALA A 379 -7.80 10.06 -2.74
N ASP A 380 -8.60 9.86 -3.78
CA ASP A 380 -9.07 8.54 -4.21
C ASP A 380 -8.14 7.90 -5.26
N GLN A 381 -7.28 8.71 -5.89
CA GLN A 381 -6.30 8.25 -6.86
C GLN A 381 -4.93 8.30 -6.21
N ILE A 382 -4.28 7.14 -6.12
CA ILE A 382 -2.98 7.00 -5.46
C ILE A 382 -2.03 6.35 -6.44
N GLU A 383 -0.92 7.03 -6.73
CA GLU A 383 0.08 6.59 -7.67
C GLU A 383 1.36 6.13 -6.96
N PHE A 384 1.79 4.92 -7.28
CA PHE A 384 3.08 4.36 -6.96
C PHE A 384 4.05 4.62 -8.11
N GLN A 385 5.19 5.21 -7.78
CA GLN A 385 6.30 5.42 -8.71
C GLN A 385 7.40 4.43 -8.39
N PHE A 386 7.73 3.57 -9.34
CA PHE A 386 8.81 2.61 -9.18
C PHE A 386 10.14 3.29 -9.51
N LEU A 387 11.11 3.28 -8.59
CA LEU A 387 12.42 3.90 -8.78
C LEU A 387 13.50 2.86 -9.11
N GLY A 388 13.11 1.60 -9.29
CA GLY A 388 14.00 0.45 -9.43
C GLY A 388 14.64 -0.01 -8.12
N ALA A 389 15.43 -1.07 -8.20
CA ALA A 389 16.04 -1.73 -7.02
C ALA A 389 15.04 -2.03 -5.90
N GLN A 390 13.78 -2.35 -6.27
CA GLN A 390 12.66 -2.57 -5.35
C GLN A 390 12.34 -1.37 -4.44
N ILE A 391 12.67 -0.16 -4.87
CA ILE A 391 12.29 1.08 -4.21
C ILE A 391 11.06 1.64 -4.90
N THR A 392 10.01 1.89 -4.11
CA THR A 392 8.78 2.53 -4.59
C THR A 392 8.53 3.80 -3.79
N GLN A 393 8.12 4.87 -4.46
CA GLN A 393 7.72 6.12 -3.84
C GLN A 393 6.22 6.34 -4.05
N VAL A 394 5.55 6.86 -3.04
CA VAL A 394 4.14 7.24 -3.09
C VAL A 394 3.93 8.49 -2.24
N THR A 395 3.16 9.43 -2.76
CA THR A 395 2.77 10.65 -2.03
C THR A 395 1.26 10.77 -2.09
N VAL A 396 0.61 10.81 -0.92
CA VAL A 396 -0.85 10.98 -0.80
C VAL A 396 -1.13 12.13 0.15
N PRO A 397 -1.93 13.14 -0.22
CA PRO A 397 -2.31 14.18 0.73
C PRO A 397 -3.21 13.59 1.81
N ILE A 398 -3.05 14.04 3.05
CA ILE A 398 -3.91 13.67 4.17
C ILE A 398 -4.45 14.92 4.86
N VAL A 399 -5.70 14.84 5.31
CA VAL A 399 -6.38 15.92 6.01
C VAL A 399 -6.73 15.48 7.43
N GLU A 400 -6.47 16.34 8.41
CA GLU A 400 -6.89 16.14 9.79
C GLU A 400 -8.39 16.41 9.96
N LEU A 401 -9.10 15.45 10.54
CA LEU A 401 -10.51 15.53 10.90
C LEU A 401 -10.67 16.19 12.28
N SER A 402 -11.83 16.79 12.50
CA SER A 402 -12.17 17.38 13.79
C SER A 402 -12.56 16.28 14.80
N SER A 403 -11.59 15.83 15.62
CA SER A 403 -11.82 14.98 16.81
C SER A 403 -12.09 15.79 18.07
#